data_AF-A0A7C7VLW0-F1
#
_entry.id   AF-A0A7C7VLW0-F1
#
_cell.length_a   1.000
_cell.length_b   1.000
_cell.length_c   1.000
_cell.angle_alpha   90.00
_cell.angle_beta   90.00
_cell.angle_gamma   90.00
#
_symmetry.space_group_name_H-M   'P 1'
#
loop_
_entity.id
_entity.type
_entity.pdbx_description
1 polymer ?
#
loop_
_entity_poly.entity_id
_entity_poly.type
_entity_poly.pdbx_seq_one_letter_code
_entity_poly.pdbx_strand_id
1 'polypeptide(L)'
;MAAGVIFMMKLKKTLKKVFTLSFFLFAYYPGTGTDAWAHTNITPDEARALISNPGREFIVVDVREENEYCSGHIPCAVLLPWRSGILRERYNELSEDAEIYVICRSGSRSNDAANFLDSMGFSRVFDIKGGMSLWNGEKTACTDTAPFLYFPHIASRDGWETEICVISGTSDHQITGSFKAYDHNGTLVSEMTVPSLPPNSRMEITVGTSFENPQDIRYIVFDSSSGFVRGYQNFHTNGTYRVAVPAVREINMEDQIFIPHIASDSEWWTGISLLNTGASPAALTIIFDNGETKELALSAHKHKAFTVRDLFGGTPKPDIHSAVIKNARGITGLELFGSTSDSNMDYLSGILLTGAAHTELVYPHVASDDRWWTGIAAFNPSADTCTFRIQPYSEEGTLLEPVILEIESGSRYSATAVDIGLPHGTAWFKTEASTPVTGFELFGTKDGQGLGGYTVLHSGIKRGIFAKLEDNGWTGIALVNLSEDTAHVSFSAFNDSGGIIAEETVSIAPFSRYADMPGNVFTGDISEATYILFSADREMAGFQLNGSFDGMMLDGIPLLDYRGL
;
A
#
# COMPACT_ATOMS: atom_id res chain seq x y z
N MET A 1 23.47 30.65 40.06
CA MET A 1 24.92 30.68 39.77
C MET A 1 25.41 29.23 39.69
N ALA A 2 26.19 28.88 38.66
CA ALA A 2 26.78 27.53 38.35
C ALA A 2 25.75 26.39 38.15
N ALA A 3 25.66 25.63 37.04
CA ALA A 3 26.67 24.79 36.32
C ALA A 3 27.20 23.64 37.20
N GLY A 4 27.27 22.34 36.86
CA GLY A 4 26.96 21.49 35.67
C GLY A 4 27.19 20.00 36.08
N VAL A 5 27.35 18.95 35.23
CA VAL A 5 27.14 18.76 33.78
C VAL A 5 27.27 17.24 33.44
N ILE A 6 26.30 16.65 32.71
CA ILE A 6 26.39 15.48 31.76
C ILE A 6 26.91 14.08 32.22
N PHE A 7 26.29 13.01 31.67
CA PHE A 7 26.71 11.57 31.61
C PHE A 7 26.70 10.76 32.94
N MET A 8 26.30 9.48 33.03
CA MET A 8 26.42 8.37 32.07
C MET A 8 25.49 7.18 32.44
N MET A 9 24.46 6.87 31.65
CA MET A 9 23.70 5.60 31.77
C MET A 9 24.44 4.46 31.08
N LYS A 10 25.45 3.87 31.75
CA LYS A 10 26.04 2.56 31.38
C LYS A 10 26.86 2.00 32.55
N LEU A 11 26.21 1.30 33.49
CA LEU A 11 26.72 0.12 34.22
C LEU A 11 25.72 -0.30 35.31
N LYS A 12 25.14 -1.50 35.20
CA LYS A 12 24.73 -2.37 36.33
C LYS A 12 24.32 -3.78 35.89
N LYS A 13 25.28 -4.52 35.33
CA LYS A 13 25.28 -5.98 35.55
C LYS A 13 25.48 -6.23 37.05
N THR A 14 24.92 -7.34 37.56
CA THR A 14 25.14 -7.91 38.91
C THR A 14 24.69 -7.07 40.13
N LEU A 15 23.54 -7.42 40.75
CA LEU A 15 23.48 -8.34 41.90
C LEU A 15 22.05 -8.60 42.47
N LYS A 16 21.82 -9.86 42.88
CA LYS A 16 20.92 -10.37 43.94
C LYS A 16 19.38 -10.26 43.84
N LYS A 17 18.80 -11.45 43.67
CA LYS A 17 17.46 -11.92 44.06
C LYS A 17 17.01 -11.44 45.46
N VAL A 18 15.70 -11.22 45.62
CA VAL A 18 14.96 -11.45 46.87
C VAL A 18 13.95 -12.58 46.63
N PHE A 19 13.84 -13.50 47.59
CA PHE A 19 12.96 -14.67 47.53
C PHE A 19 11.58 -14.35 48.12
N THR A 20 10.53 -14.88 47.50
CA THR A 20 9.30 -15.28 48.21
C THR A 20 9.12 -16.79 47.99
N LEU A 21 8.87 -17.52 49.05
CA LEU A 21 9.04 -18.98 49.11
C LEU A 21 7.68 -19.70 49.00
N SER A 22 7.55 -20.59 48.01
CA SER A 22 6.51 -21.63 47.99
C SER A 22 7.14 -22.98 47.62
N PHE A 23 6.86 -23.98 48.45
CA PHE A 23 7.49 -25.30 48.44
C PHE A 23 6.74 -26.27 47.52
N PHE A 24 7.42 -26.94 46.59
CA PHE A 24 7.04 -28.26 46.09
C PHE A 24 8.29 -29.11 45.82
N LEU A 25 8.21 -30.41 46.14
CA LEU A 25 9.34 -31.33 46.07
C LEU A 25 9.75 -31.62 44.61
N PHE A 26 11.05 -31.65 44.35
CA PHE A 26 11.63 -32.31 43.17
C PHE A 26 12.51 -33.47 43.63
N ALA A 27 12.31 -34.65 43.04
CA ALA A 27 13.25 -35.76 43.15
C ALA A 27 14.43 -35.51 42.19
N TYR A 28 15.65 -35.65 42.68
CA TYR A 28 16.86 -35.45 41.89
C TYR A 28 17.24 -36.73 41.13
N TYR A 29 17.29 -36.64 39.79
CA TYR A 29 17.91 -37.63 38.91
C TYR A 29 19.06 -36.96 38.15
N PRO A 30 20.30 -37.45 38.22
CA PRO A 30 21.39 -36.92 37.42
C PRO A 30 21.32 -37.49 36.00
N GLY A 31 20.68 -36.75 35.09
CA GLY A 31 20.67 -37.05 33.66
C GLY A 31 21.70 -36.20 32.93
N THR A 32 22.77 -36.82 32.43
CA THR A 32 23.65 -36.19 31.44
C THR A 32 22.94 -36.19 30.09
N GLY A 33 22.48 -35.02 29.64
CA GLY A 33 21.88 -34.83 28.32
C GLY A 33 22.24 -33.45 27.80
N THR A 34 22.56 -33.38 26.51
CA THR A 34 22.57 -32.11 25.77
C THR A 34 21.15 -31.57 25.70
N ASP A 35 20.91 -30.32 26.09
CA ASP A 35 19.64 -29.64 25.86
C ASP A 35 19.43 -29.46 24.35
N ALA A 36 18.85 -30.46 23.72
CA ALA A 36 18.38 -30.38 22.35
C ALA A 36 17.07 -29.60 22.36
N TRP A 37 17.06 -28.42 21.76
CA TRP A 37 15.83 -27.74 21.37
C TRP A 37 15.08 -28.68 20.43
N ALA A 38 13.94 -29.19 20.90
CA ALA A 38 13.10 -30.10 20.17
C ALA A 38 11.68 -29.59 20.26
N HIS A 39 11.14 -29.20 19.11
CA HIS A 39 9.76 -28.76 18.96
C HIS A 39 8.77 -29.73 19.62
N THR A 40 7.72 -29.15 20.20
CA THR A 40 6.67 -29.94 20.85
C THR A 40 5.67 -30.43 19.81
N ASN A 41 5.43 -31.75 19.78
CA ASN A 41 4.45 -32.34 18.89
C ASN A 41 3.05 -32.25 19.49
N ILE A 42 2.11 -31.66 18.76
CA ILE A 42 0.72 -31.51 19.20
C ILE A 42 -0.26 -32.05 18.15
N THR A 43 -1.46 -32.41 18.59
CA THR A 43 -2.56 -32.81 17.72
C THR A 43 -3.32 -31.60 17.14
N PRO A 44 -4.07 -31.77 16.03
CA PRO A 44 -4.91 -30.70 15.49
C PRO A 44 -5.95 -30.14 16.48
N ASP A 45 -6.51 -30.99 17.35
CA ASP A 45 -7.49 -30.55 18.37
C ASP A 45 -6.84 -29.74 19.50
N GLU A 46 -5.63 -30.11 19.94
CA GLU A 46 -4.85 -29.31 20.90
C GLU A 46 -4.46 -27.96 20.29
N ALA A 47 -3.92 -27.97 19.06
CA ALA A 47 -3.59 -26.75 18.33
C ALA A 47 -4.80 -25.82 18.18
N ARG A 48 -5.96 -26.36 17.80
CA ARG A 48 -7.22 -25.61 17.70
C ARG A 48 -7.64 -24.98 19.03
N ALA A 49 -7.54 -25.72 20.14
CA ALA A 49 -7.85 -25.19 21.47
C ALA A 49 -6.89 -24.07 21.92
N LEU A 50 -5.62 -24.12 21.49
CA LEU A 50 -4.59 -23.12 21.81
C LEU A 50 -4.74 -21.85 20.95
N ILE A 51 -5.07 -22.00 19.66
CA ILE A 51 -5.25 -20.92 18.66
C ILE A 51 -6.55 -20.14 18.91
N SER A 52 -7.64 -20.80 19.33
CA SER A 52 -8.94 -20.13 19.58
C SER A 52 -9.04 -19.39 20.93
N ASN A 53 -7.94 -19.18 21.65
CA ASN A 53 -7.94 -18.58 22.99
C ASN A 53 -7.61 -17.08 22.95
N PRO A 54 -8.55 -16.16 23.30
CA PRO A 54 -8.32 -14.72 23.21
C PRO A 54 -7.17 -14.23 24.09
N GLY A 55 -6.29 -13.38 23.53
CA GLY A 55 -5.22 -12.71 24.29
C GLY A 55 -3.90 -13.49 24.43
N ARG A 56 -3.67 -14.51 23.58
CA ARG A 56 -2.34 -15.13 23.42
C ARG A 56 -1.70 -14.67 22.11
N GLU A 57 -0.41 -14.34 22.14
CA GLU A 57 0.38 -14.06 20.95
C GLU A 57 0.97 -15.37 20.40
N PHE A 58 0.70 -15.65 19.13
CA PHE A 58 1.19 -16.82 18.41
C PHE A 58 1.29 -16.54 16.91
N ILE A 59 2.04 -17.37 16.20
CA ILE A 59 2.14 -17.38 14.74
C ILE A 59 1.81 -18.80 14.26
N VAL A 60 0.91 -18.95 13.30
CA VAL A 60 0.71 -20.22 12.59
C VAL A 60 1.50 -20.15 11.28
N VAL A 61 2.37 -21.13 11.03
CA VAL A 61 3.21 -21.18 9.83
C VAL A 61 2.84 -22.41 9.00
N ASP A 62 2.26 -22.18 7.83
CA ASP A 62 1.96 -23.25 6.87
C ASP A 62 3.13 -23.42 5.90
N VAL A 63 3.74 -24.60 5.92
CA VAL A 63 4.94 -24.93 5.14
C VAL A 63 4.65 -25.81 3.93
N ARG A 64 3.38 -25.87 3.50
CA ARG A 64 2.97 -26.44 2.21
C ARG A 64 3.38 -25.54 1.04
N GLU A 65 3.16 -26.03 -0.17
CA GLU A 65 3.24 -25.17 -1.36
C GLU A 65 1.95 -24.36 -1.51
N GLU A 66 2.01 -23.25 -2.24
CA GLU A 66 0.92 -22.29 -2.39
C GLU A 66 -0.39 -22.93 -2.86
N ASN A 67 -0.38 -23.79 -3.88
CA ASN A 67 -1.59 -24.45 -4.37
C ASN A 67 -2.31 -25.31 -3.30
N GLU A 68 -1.56 -25.94 -2.40
CA GLU A 68 -2.10 -26.69 -1.28
C GLU A 68 -2.65 -25.73 -0.20
N TYR A 69 -1.90 -24.68 0.15
CA TYR A 69 -2.33 -23.62 1.07
C TYR A 69 -3.64 -22.96 0.60
N CYS A 70 -3.69 -22.58 -0.67
CA CYS A 70 -4.82 -21.93 -1.29
C CYS A 70 -6.05 -22.83 -1.44
N SER A 71 -5.88 -24.15 -1.59
CA SER A 71 -7.03 -25.09 -1.50
C SER A 71 -7.68 -25.18 -0.11
N GLY A 72 -7.09 -24.57 0.93
CA GLY A 72 -7.60 -24.55 2.29
C GLY A 72 -6.48 -24.58 3.33
N HIS A 73 -6.39 -23.55 4.17
CA HIS A 73 -5.44 -23.35 5.26
C HIS A 73 -6.15 -22.89 6.55
N ILE A 74 -5.44 -22.88 7.67
CA ILE A 74 -5.95 -22.34 8.94
C ILE A 74 -6.04 -20.81 8.81
N PRO A 75 -7.16 -20.15 9.15
CA PRO A 75 -7.22 -18.68 9.20
C PRO A 75 -6.05 -18.09 10.02
N CYS A 76 -5.53 -16.94 9.60
CA CYS A 76 -4.32 -16.27 10.12
C CYS A 76 -2.97 -16.99 9.95
N ALA A 77 -2.91 -18.15 9.28
CA ALA A 77 -1.63 -18.78 8.96
C ALA A 77 -0.80 -17.95 7.97
N VAL A 78 0.51 -17.86 8.21
CA VAL A 78 1.48 -17.29 7.27
C VAL A 78 2.02 -18.42 6.39
N LEU A 79 2.02 -18.24 5.07
CA LEU A 79 2.58 -19.19 4.12
C LEU A 79 4.10 -19.00 4.01
N LEU A 80 4.87 -20.00 4.46
CA LEU A 80 6.34 -20.06 4.30
C LEU A 80 6.74 -21.46 3.78
N PRO A 81 6.66 -21.73 2.46
CA PRO A 81 6.83 -23.08 1.92
C PRO A 81 8.20 -23.71 2.21
N TRP A 82 8.19 -25.00 2.56
CA TRP A 82 9.43 -25.73 2.90
C TRP A 82 10.24 -26.21 1.69
N ARG A 83 9.58 -26.57 0.58
CA ARG A 83 10.26 -27.21 -0.56
C ARG A 83 10.97 -26.20 -1.46
N SER A 84 10.32 -25.07 -1.78
CA SER A 84 10.95 -23.98 -2.53
C SER A 84 12.04 -23.27 -1.74
N GLY A 85 12.03 -23.38 -0.40
CA GLY A 85 13.09 -22.87 0.47
C GLY A 85 12.74 -21.58 1.22
N ILE A 86 11.60 -20.96 0.91
CA ILE A 86 11.13 -19.67 1.45
C ILE A 86 11.23 -19.57 2.98
N LEU A 87 10.89 -20.64 3.74
CA LEU A 87 11.06 -20.62 5.20
C LEU A 87 12.52 -20.42 5.63
N ARG A 88 13.50 -20.96 4.89
CA ARG A 88 14.93 -20.80 5.21
C ARG A 88 15.45 -19.40 4.91
N GLU A 89 14.78 -18.68 4.03
CA GLU A 89 15.11 -17.31 3.62
C GLU A 89 14.44 -16.27 4.52
N ARG A 90 13.23 -16.58 5.01
CA ARG A 90 12.34 -15.63 5.73
C ARG A 90 12.05 -16.00 7.20
N TYR A 91 12.74 -16.96 7.81
CA TYR A 91 12.50 -17.33 9.22
C TYR A 91 12.72 -16.16 10.20
N ASN A 92 13.56 -15.19 9.83
CA ASN A 92 13.84 -13.97 10.59
C ASN A 92 12.66 -12.97 10.60
N GLU A 93 11.60 -13.22 9.82
CA GLU A 93 10.32 -12.49 9.92
C GLU A 93 9.44 -13.01 11.07
N LEU A 94 9.80 -14.16 11.66
CA LEU A 94 9.14 -14.74 12.82
C LEU A 94 9.77 -14.20 14.12
N SER A 95 8.96 -13.77 15.08
CA SER A 95 9.47 -13.36 16.40
C SER A 95 9.98 -14.56 17.19
N GLU A 96 11.25 -14.50 17.63
CA GLU A 96 11.88 -15.51 18.50
C GLU A 96 11.13 -15.69 19.84
N ASP A 97 10.43 -14.63 20.28
CA ASP A 97 9.64 -14.57 21.50
C ASP A 97 8.16 -14.99 21.30
N ALA A 98 7.73 -15.39 20.10
CA ALA A 98 6.37 -15.88 19.83
C ALA A 98 6.22 -17.41 20.04
N GLU A 99 4.98 -17.89 20.21
CA GLU A 99 4.67 -19.32 20.04
C GLU A 99 4.43 -19.63 18.56
N ILE A 100 5.18 -20.56 17.98
CA ILE A 100 5.13 -20.87 16.54
C ILE A 100 4.50 -22.23 16.32
N TYR A 101 3.37 -22.27 15.62
CA TYR A 101 2.62 -23.47 15.28
C TYR A 101 2.84 -23.83 13.82
N VAL A 102 3.70 -24.81 13.55
CA VAL A 102 4.08 -25.23 12.20
C VAL A 102 3.14 -26.32 11.71
N ILE A 103 2.63 -26.18 10.48
CA ILE A 103 1.73 -27.18 9.88
C ILE A 103 2.09 -27.45 8.42
N CYS A 104 1.85 -28.67 7.95
CA CYS A 104 1.89 -28.98 6.53
C CYS A 104 0.72 -29.89 6.13
N ARG A 105 0.77 -30.54 4.96
CA ARG A 105 -0.32 -31.44 4.52
C ARG A 105 -0.52 -32.64 5.45
N SER A 106 0.54 -33.30 5.90
CA SER A 106 0.47 -34.60 6.60
C SER A 106 1.40 -34.77 7.80
N GLY A 107 2.14 -33.72 8.19
CA GLY A 107 3.09 -33.72 9.31
C GLY A 107 4.56 -33.98 8.96
N SER A 108 4.89 -34.35 7.71
CA SER A 108 6.30 -34.61 7.33
C SER A 108 7.12 -33.33 7.12
N ARG A 109 6.65 -32.40 6.28
CA ARG A 109 7.37 -31.13 6.02
C ARG A 109 7.43 -30.20 7.24
N SER A 110 6.40 -30.23 8.09
CA SER A 110 6.31 -29.38 9.27
C SER A 110 7.26 -29.85 10.37
N ASN A 111 7.49 -31.16 10.50
CA ASN A 111 8.55 -31.73 11.32
C ASN A 111 9.95 -31.25 10.86
N ASP A 112 10.24 -31.26 9.56
CA ASP A 112 11.54 -30.79 9.04
C ASP A 112 11.73 -29.27 9.23
N ALA A 113 10.67 -28.50 8.97
CA ALA A 113 10.63 -27.06 9.21
C ALA A 113 10.77 -26.70 10.71
N ALA A 114 10.15 -27.47 11.60
CA ALA A 114 10.24 -27.27 13.04
C ALA A 114 11.67 -27.57 13.56
N ASN A 115 12.30 -28.67 13.11
CA ASN A 115 13.72 -28.93 13.39
C ASN A 115 14.64 -27.80 12.89
N PHE A 116 14.31 -27.18 11.75
CA PHE A 116 15.07 -26.03 11.26
C PHE A 116 14.90 -24.82 12.19
N LEU A 117 13.68 -24.47 12.60
CA LEU A 117 13.42 -23.37 13.54
C LEU A 117 14.06 -23.64 14.91
N ASP A 118 13.99 -24.86 15.44
CA ASP A 118 14.74 -25.29 16.63
C ASP A 118 16.24 -25.00 16.48
N SER A 119 16.82 -25.32 15.31
CA SER A 119 18.25 -25.09 15.03
C SER A 119 18.63 -23.61 14.86
N MET A 120 17.66 -22.74 14.54
CA MET A 120 17.83 -21.28 14.48
C MET A 120 17.64 -20.60 15.85
N GLY A 121 17.23 -21.34 16.89
CA GLY A 121 17.13 -20.84 18.28
C GLY A 121 15.72 -20.54 18.78
N PHE A 122 14.68 -20.80 17.97
CA PHE A 122 13.29 -20.58 18.40
C PHE A 122 12.92 -21.52 19.55
N SER A 123 12.53 -20.93 20.68
CA SER A 123 12.35 -21.70 21.93
C SER A 123 10.95 -22.29 22.13
N ARG A 124 9.96 -21.90 21.31
CA ARG A 124 8.54 -22.27 21.47
C ARG A 124 7.89 -22.72 20.16
N VAL A 125 8.50 -23.71 19.52
CA VAL A 125 8.02 -24.32 18.26
C VAL A 125 7.12 -25.53 18.55
N PHE A 126 5.99 -25.62 17.84
CA PHE A 126 5.00 -26.69 17.93
C PHE A 126 4.69 -27.27 16.54
N ASP A 127 4.89 -28.57 16.31
CA ASP A 127 4.51 -29.22 15.04
C ASP A 127 3.12 -29.88 15.17
N ILE A 128 2.19 -29.47 14.31
CA ILE A 128 0.82 -30.01 14.26
C ILE A 128 0.83 -31.34 13.49
N LYS A 129 0.97 -32.44 14.22
CA LYS A 129 1.09 -33.80 13.66
C LYS A 129 -0.18 -34.21 12.89
N GLY A 130 0.02 -34.90 11.77
CA GLY A 130 -1.04 -35.23 10.81
C GLY A 130 -1.46 -34.08 9.89
N GLY A 131 -1.10 -32.85 10.23
CA GLY A 131 -1.27 -31.68 9.37
C GLY A 131 -2.70 -31.37 8.95
N MET A 132 -2.84 -30.61 7.87
CA MET A 132 -4.12 -30.19 7.29
C MET A 132 -5.01 -31.34 6.81
N SER A 133 -4.45 -32.56 6.63
CA SER A 133 -5.23 -33.78 6.37
C SER A 133 -6.07 -34.22 7.57
N LEU A 134 -5.62 -33.93 8.80
CA LEU A 134 -6.35 -34.21 10.04
C LEU A 134 -6.94 -32.96 10.70
N TRP A 135 -6.69 -31.75 10.15
CA TRP A 135 -7.31 -30.52 10.65
C TRP A 135 -8.83 -30.55 10.45
N ASN A 136 -9.54 -30.47 11.57
CA ASN A 136 -11.00 -30.50 11.70
C ASN A 136 -11.60 -29.14 12.08
N GLY A 137 -10.76 -28.12 12.30
CA GLY A 137 -11.19 -26.75 12.58
C GLY A 137 -11.60 -25.99 11.32
N GLU A 138 -11.84 -24.70 11.49
CA GLU A 138 -12.10 -23.78 10.39
C GLU A 138 -10.96 -23.82 9.36
N LYS A 139 -11.32 -23.73 8.08
CA LYS A 139 -10.40 -23.62 6.95
C LYS A 139 -10.88 -22.47 6.09
N THR A 140 -10.01 -21.51 5.81
CA THR A 140 -10.21 -20.59 4.69
C THR A 140 -9.40 -21.08 3.50
N ALA A 141 -9.95 -20.99 2.30
CA ALA A 141 -9.13 -21.09 1.10
C ALA A 141 -8.27 -19.81 0.98
N CYS A 142 -7.32 -19.79 0.04
CA CYS A 142 -7.24 -18.58 -0.77
C CYS A 142 -8.52 -18.60 -1.60
N THR A 143 -9.60 -18.06 -1.07
CA THR A 143 -10.49 -17.32 -1.95
C THR A 143 -9.60 -16.28 -2.60
N ASP A 144 -9.53 -16.24 -3.94
CA ASP A 144 -8.94 -15.10 -4.64
C ASP A 144 -9.44 -13.84 -3.96
N THR A 145 -8.52 -13.04 -3.41
CA THR A 145 -8.83 -11.84 -2.64
C THR A 145 -9.29 -10.76 -3.61
N ALA A 146 -10.53 -10.94 -4.05
CA ALA A 146 -11.08 -10.43 -5.30
C ALA A 146 -10.23 -10.86 -6.53
N PRO A 147 -10.74 -11.74 -7.41
CA PRO A 147 -10.25 -11.78 -8.80
C PRO A 147 -10.53 -10.45 -9.54
N PHE A 148 -11.31 -9.57 -8.91
CA PHE A 148 -11.73 -8.27 -9.39
C PHE A 148 -10.69 -7.20 -9.08
N LEU A 149 -10.16 -6.58 -10.13
CA LEU A 149 -9.46 -5.31 -10.04
C LEU A 149 -10.42 -4.21 -10.52
N TYR A 150 -10.82 -3.32 -9.60
CA TYR A 150 -11.78 -2.26 -9.87
C TYR A 150 -11.07 -0.99 -10.36
N PHE A 151 -11.62 -0.43 -11.43
CA PHE A 151 -11.32 0.90 -11.95
C PHE A 151 -12.52 1.78 -11.59
N PRO A 152 -12.54 2.38 -10.38
CA PRO A 152 -13.77 2.85 -9.73
C PRO A 152 -14.40 4.10 -10.36
N HIS A 153 -13.72 4.72 -11.33
CA HIS A 153 -14.24 5.85 -12.09
C HIS A 153 -13.73 5.74 -13.53
N ILE A 154 -14.54 6.14 -14.50
CA ILE A 154 -14.17 6.24 -15.92
C ILE A 154 -14.68 7.58 -16.45
N ALA A 155 -13.77 8.36 -17.03
CA ALA A 155 -14.04 9.61 -17.73
C ALA A 155 -13.61 9.46 -19.19
N SER A 156 -14.56 9.10 -20.05
CA SER A 156 -14.34 8.92 -21.50
C SER A 156 -15.37 9.71 -22.32
N ARG A 157 -15.54 10.99 -21.97
CA ARG A 157 -16.54 11.92 -22.52
C ARG A 157 -16.06 13.37 -22.36
N ASP A 158 -16.68 14.28 -23.09
CA ASP A 158 -16.51 15.74 -22.89
C ASP A 158 -15.04 16.22 -22.96
N GLY A 159 -14.21 15.54 -23.77
CA GLY A 159 -12.78 15.83 -23.93
C GLY A 159 -11.84 15.02 -23.03
N TRP A 160 -12.38 14.27 -22.07
CA TRP A 160 -11.62 13.36 -21.22
C TRP A 160 -11.45 11.99 -21.87
N GLU A 161 -10.26 11.41 -21.68
CA GLU A 161 -9.99 10.00 -21.92
C GLU A 161 -9.55 9.29 -20.62
N THR A 162 -9.82 8.00 -20.55
CA THR A 162 -9.32 7.12 -19.49
C THR A 162 -8.52 5.99 -20.11
N GLU A 163 -7.32 5.76 -19.60
CA GLU A 163 -6.52 4.57 -19.86
C GLU A 163 -6.60 3.67 -18.62
N ILE A 164 -6.68 2.36 -18.82
CA ILE A 164 -6.57 1.39 -17.73
C ILE A 164 -5.47 0.39 -18.05
N CYS A 165 -4.67 0.06 -17.04
CA CYS A 165 -3.55 -0.86 -17.13
C CYS A 165 -3.77 -2.03 -16.18
N VAL A 166 -3.49 -3.25 -16.65
CA VAL A 166 -3.36 -4.47 -15.83
C VAL A 166 -1.97 -5.07 -16.04
N ILE A 167 -1.38 -5.56 -14.94
CA ILE A 167 -0.07 -6.22 -14.90
C ILE A 167 -0.26 -7.56 -14.20
N SER A 168 0.15 -8.65 -14.86
CA SER A 168 0.16 -9.98 -14.24
C SER A 168 1.31 -10.08 -13.24
N GLY A 169 1.00 -10.44 -12.00
CA GLY A 169 1.96 -10.76 -10.94
C GLY A 169 2.31 -12.24 -10.83
N THR A 170 1.92 -13.06 -11.81
CA THR A 170 2.34 -14.46 -11.92
C THR A 170 3.66 -14.57 -12.67
N SER A 171 4.54 -15.51 -12.29
CA SER A 171 5.83 -15.71 -12.96
C SER A 171 5.94 -17.02 -13.76
N ASP A 172 5.03 -17.97 -13.53
CA ASP A 172 5.12 -19.36 -14.01
C ASP A 172 3.90 -19.82 -14.84
N HIS A 173 2.77 -19.11 -14.75
CA HIS A 173 1.55 -19.42 -15.50
C HIS A 173 0.84 -18.17 -16.03
N GLN A 174 0.26 -18.28 -17.23
CA GLN A 174 -0.64 -17.25 -17.76
C GLN A 174 -1.95 -17.19 -16.97
N ILE A 175 -2.58 -16.03 -16.94
CA ILE A 175 -3.93 -15.84 -16.41
C ILE A 175 -4.90 -15.47 -17.55
N THR A 176 -6.20 -15.47 -17.26
CA THR A 176 -7.24 -14.96 -18.17
C THR A 176 -8.11 -13.95 -17.44
N GLY A 177 -9.04 -13.31 -18.14
CA GLY A 177 -10.07 -12.50 -17.51
C GLY A 177 -11.02 -11.83 -18.49
N SER A 178 -11.81 -10.88 -18.00
CA SER A 178 -12.52 -9.91 -18.84
C SER A 178 -12.67 -8.56 -18.16
N PHE A 179 -12.54 -7.49 -18.93
CA PHE A 179 -12.92 -6.14 -18.51
C PHE A 179 -14.42 -5.97 -18.69
N LYS A 180 -15.15 -5.85 -17.58
CA LYS A 180 -16.59 -5.63 -17.53
C LYS A 180 -16.86 -4.15 -17.28
N ALA A 181 -17.49 -3.49 -18.24
CA ALA A 181 -17.75 -2.05 -18.20
C ALA A 181 -19.20 -1.76 -17.80
N TYR A 182 -19.39 -0.86 -16.85
CA TYR A 182 -20.69 -0.61 -16.21
C TYR A 182 -21.11 0.86 -16.26
N ASP A 183 -22.41 1.11 -16.34
CA ASP A 183 -23.01 2.45 -16.22
C ASP A 183 -23.12 2.92 -14.75
N HIS A 184 -23.66 4.13 -14.54
CA HIS A 184 -23.85 4.66 -13.17
C HIS A 184 -24.87 3.85 -12.33
N ASN A 185 -25.71 3.02 -12.94
CA ASN A 185 -26.67 2.17 -12.25
C ASN A 185 -26.12 0.80 -11.85
N GLY A 186 -24.89 0.46 -12.24
CA GLY A 186 -24.32 -0.88 -12.10
C GLY A 186 -24.78 -1.86 -13.18
N THR A 187 -25.30 -1.35 -14.30
CA THR A 187 -25.70 -2.14 -15.47
C THR A 187 -24.46 -2.42 -16.32
N LEU A 188 -24.20 -3.69 -16.64
CA LEU A 188 -23.16 -4.05 -17.60
C LEU A 188 -23.55 -3.50 -18.99
N VAL A 189 -22.70 -2.64 -19.56
CA VAL A 189 -22.93 -2.02 -20.89
C VAL A 189 -21.98 -2.57 -21.96
N SER A 190 -20.81 -3.07 -21.57
CA SER A 190 -19.86 -3.70 -22.50
C SER A 190 -18.94 -4.68 -21.76
N GLU A 191 -18.36 -5.64 -22.46
CA GLU A 191 -17.39 -6.60 -21.93
C GLU A 191 -16.31 -6.92 -22.97
N MET A 192 -15.04 -6.88 -22.55
CA MET A 192 -13.88 -7.27 -23.35
C MET A 192 -13.18 -8.46 -22.70
N THR A 193 -13.16 -9.62 -23.37
CA THR A 193 -12.46 -10.81 -22.90
C THR A 193 -10.95 -10.71 -23.13
N VAL A 194 -10.16 -11.07 -22.12
CA VAL A 194 -8.71 -11.26 -22.18
C VAL A 194 -8.42 -12.78 -22.09
N PRO A 195 -8.31 -13.48 -23.24
CA PRO A 195 -8.19 -14.94 -23.27
C PRO A 195 -6.82 -15.47 -22.84
N SER A 196 -5.82 -14.59 -22.72
CA SER A 196 -4.49 -14.87 -22.18
C SER A 196 -3.83 -13.55 -21.78
N LEU A 197 -3.28 -13.51 -20.58
CA LEU A 197 -2.35 -12.51 -20.08
C LEU A 197 -1.14 -13.29 -19.51
N PRO A 198 -0.01 -13.39 -20.24
CA PRO A 198 1.17 -14.16 -19.85
C PRO A 198 1.77 -13.77 -18.47
N PRO A 199 2.65 -14.60 -17.90
CA PRO A 199 3.43 -14.23 -16.71
C PRO A 199 4.17 -12.91 -16.91
N ASN A 200 4.19 -12.05 -15.89
CA ASN A 200 4.80 -10.70 -15.93
C ASN A 200 4.32 -9.78 -17.08
N SER A 201 3.27 -10.14 -17.84
CA SER A 201 2.80 -9.29 -18.94
C SER A 201 2.00 -8.08 -18.45
N ARG A 202 2.02 -7.03 -19.25
CA ARG A 202 1.26 -5.78 -19.03
C ARG A 202 0.33 -5.57 -20.22
N MET A 203 -0.89 -5.13 -19.93
CA MET A 203 -1.88 -4.75 -20.93
C MET A 203 -2.47 -3.39 -20.53
N GLU A 204 -2.28 -2.38 -21.37
CA GLU A 204 -2.90 -1.06 -21.24
C GLU A 204 -3.90 -0.85 -22.38
N ILE A 205 -5.06 -0.27 -22.07
CA ILE A 205 -6.10 0.05 -23.04
C ILE A 205 -6.70 1.44 -22.79
N THR A 206 -6.88 2.21 -23.87
CA THR A 206 -7.65 3.46 -23.86
C THR A 206 -9.14 3.13 -23.96
N VAL A 207 -9.93 3.48 -22.96
CA VAL A 207 -11.35 3.09 -22.87
C VAL A 207 -12.17 3.64 -24.05
N GLY A 208 -11.87 4.86 -24.49
CA GLY A 208 -12.55 5.54 -25.60
C GLY A 208 -12.45 4.85 -26.96
N THR A 209 -11.41 4.03 -27.18
CA THR A 209 -11.20 3.26 -28.41
C THR A 209 -11.47 1.77 -28.25
N SER A 210 -11.49 1.29 -27.00
CA SER A 210 -11.52 -0.14 -26.65
C SER A 210 -12.94 -0.68 -26.41
N PHE A 211 -13.89 0.16 -26.03
CA PHE A 211 -15.27 -0.25 -25.74
C PHE A 211 -16.29 0.46 -26.63
N GLU A 212 -17.41 -0.20 -26.88
CA GLU A 212 -18.58 0.44 -27.48
C GLU A 212 -19.25 1.39 -26.48
N ASN A 213 -19.71 2.55 -26.96
CA ASN A 213 -20.40 3.57 -26.15
C ASN A 213 -19.64 4.02 -24.89
N PRO A 214 -18.35 4.40 -25.00
CA PRO A 214 -17.50 4.68 -23.84
C PRO A 214 -17.99 5.87 -23.01
N GLN A 215 -18.77 6.78 -23.60
CA GLN A 215 -19.41 7.89 -22.90
C GLN A 215 -20.41 7.46 -21.81
N ASP A 216 -20.91 6.22 -21.86
CA ASP A 216 -21.89 5.67 -20.90
C ASP A 216 -21.23 4.88 -19.77
N ILE A 217 -19.96 4.48 -19.94
CA ILE A 217 -19.17 3.74 -18.94
C ILE A 217 -18.79 4.66 -17.77
N ARG A 218 -18.88 4.15 -16.54
CA ARG A 218 -18.61 4.90 -15.30
C ARG A 218 -17.66 4.21 -14.34
N TYR A 219 -17.57 2.89 -14.40
CA TYR A 219 -16.52 2.10 -13.77
C TYR A 219 -16.28 0.83 -14.60
N ILE A 220 -15.07 0.27 -14.50
CA ILE A 220 -14.71 -1.02 -15.10
C ILE A 220 -14.25 -1.96 -13.98
N VAL A 221 -14.52 -3.26 -14.15
CA VAL A 221 -13.98 -4.32 -13.31
C VAL A 221 -13.24 -5.30 -14.21
N PHE A 222 -11.95 -5.52 -13.97
CA PHE A 222 -11.25 -6.65 -14.57
C PHE A 222 -11.48 -7.88 -13.70
N ASP A 223 -12.27 -8.83 -14.20
CA ASP A 223 -12.58 -10.11 -13.57
C ASP A 223 -11.56 -11.16 -14.05
N SER A 224 -10.58 -11.49 -13.21
CA SER A 224 -9.42 -12.32 -13.56
C SER A 224 -9.54 -13.77 -13.11
N SER A 225 -8.75 -14.67 -13.69
CA SER A 225 -8.54 -16.02 -13.17
C SER A 225 -7.53 -16.08 -12.00
N SER A 226 -7.10 -14.93 -11.45
CA SER A 226 -6.12 -14.85 -10.35
C SER A 226 -6.22 -13.52 -9.59
N GLY A 227 -6.06 -13.55 -8.26
CA GLY A 227 -5.83 -12.36 -7.43
C GLY A 227 -4.44 -11.71 -7.58
N PHE A 228 -3.52 -12.34 -8.32
CA PHE A 228 -2.18 -11.82 -8.60
C PHE A 228 -2.17 -10.85 -9.79
N VAL A 229 -3.02 -9.83 -9.75
CA VAL A 229 -3.05 -8.75 -10.75
C VAL A 229 -2.88 -7.41 -10.06
N ARG A 230 -2.13 -6.50 -10.69
CA ARG A 230 -2.03 -5.08 -10.30
C ARG A 230 -2.40 -4.20 -11.48
N GLY A 231 -2.55 -2.91 -11.23
CA GLY A 231 -2.93 -1.97 -12.26
C GLY A 231 -3.14 -0.57 -11.72
N TYR A 232 -3.42 0.34 -12.64
CA TYR A 232 -3.80 1.71 -12.39
C TYR A 232 -4.76 2.17 -13.49
N GLN A 233 -5.45 3.26 -13.22
CA GLN A 233 -6.17 4.03 -14.22
C GLN A 233 -5.55 5.41 -14.32
N ASN A 234 -5.54 5.96 -15.53
CA ASN A 234 -5.06 7.29 -15.85
C ASN A 234 -6.20 8.08 -16.50
N PHE A 235 -6.49 9.28 -16.01
CA PHE A 235 -7.45 10.22 -16.59
C PHE A 235 -6.71 11.41 -17.15
N HIS A 236 -7.02 11.81 -18.37
CA HIS A 236 -6.37 12.97 -18.98
C HIS A 236 -7.27 13.75 -19.93
N THR A 237 -6.89 15.01 -20.13
CA THR A 237 -7.30 15.82 -21.28
C THR A 237 -6.00 16.18 -22.00
N ASN A 238 -5.87 15.74 -23.26
CA ASN A 238 -4.61 15.80 -23.99
C ASN A 238 -4.02 17.22 -24.07
N GLY A 239 -2.77 17.38 -23.63
CA GLY A 239 -2.08 18.67 -23.59
C GLY A 239 -2.64 19.67 -22.56
N THR A 240 -3.37 19.21 -21.54
CA THR A 240 -3.87 20.07 -20.45
C THR A 240 -3.46 19.57 -19.08
N TYR A 241 -3.84 18.34 -18.72
CA TYR A 241 -3.50 17.73 -17.42
C TYR A 241 -3.69 16.21 -17.45
N ARG A 242 -3.17 15.54 -16.43
CA ARG A 242 -3.21 14.09 -16.26
C ARG A 242 -3.28 13.72 -14.79
N VAL A 243 -3.84 12.56 -14.46
CA VAL A 243 -3.84 12.01 -13.11
C VAL A 243 -3.96 10.50 -13.16
N ALA A 244 -3.03 9.81 -12.50
CA ALA A 244 -3.06 8.37 -12.33
C ALA A 244 -3.45 8.02 -10.88
N VAL A 245 -4.23 6.95 -10.71
CA VAL A 245 -4.48 6.35 -9.39
C VAL A 245 -4.39 4.82 -9.51
N PRO A 246 -3.90 4.10 -8.48
CA PRO A 246 -3.92 2.65 -8.47
C PRO A 246 -5.33 2.09 -8.69
N ALA A 247 -5.41 0.90 -9.27
CA ALA A 247 -6.66 0.17 -9.38
C ALA A 247 -6.97 -0.55 -8.06
N VAL A 248 -8.24 -0.60 -7.67
CA VAL A 248 -8.66 -1.04 -6.34
C VAL A 248 -8.86 -2.56 -6.33
N ARG A 249 -8.08 -3.26 -5.52
CA ARG A 249 -8.32 -4.67 -5.14
C ARG A 249 -8.96 -4.78 -3.75
N GLU A 250 -8.48 -3.98 -2.81
CA GLU A 250 -8.90 -4.04 -1.41
C GLU A 250 -10.13 -3.15 -1.21
N ILE A 251 -11.30 -3.78 -1.16
CA ILE A 251 -12.58 -3.12 -0.90
C ILE A 251 -12.59 -2.61 0.55
N ASN A 252 -13.09 -1.38 0.78
CA ASN A 252 -13.14 -0.81 2.12
C ASN A 252 -13.97 -1.67 3.09
N MET A 253 -13.31 -2.25 4.08
CA MET A 253 -13.95 -3.04 5.14
C MET A 253 -14.34 -2.19 6.35
N GLU A 254 -13.80 -0.98 6.46
CA GLU A 254 -14.15 -0.01 7.49
C GLU A 254 -15.54 0.57 7.25
N ASP A 255 -16.19 1.05 8.31
CA ASP A 255 -17.48 1.74 8.20
C ASP A 255 -17.34 3.20 7.74
N GLN A 256 -16.12 3.64 7.43
CA GLN A 256 -15.82 5.01 7.06
C GLN A 256 -14.80 5.11 5.92
N ILE A 257 -14.81 6.25 5.24
CA ILE A 257 -13.83 6.68 4.24
C ILE A 257 -13.47 8.13 4.55
N PHE A 258 -12.20 8.49 4.37
CA PHE A 258 -11.70 9.85 4.57
C PHE A 258 -11.58 10.59 3.23
N ILE A 259 -11.98 11.86 3.23
CA ILE A 259 -11.66 12.86 2.21
C ILE A 259 -10.62 13.79 2.87
N PRO A 260 -9.31 13.47 2.77
CA PRO A 260 -8.26 14.19 3.50
C PRO A 260 -8.04 15.62 3.02
N HIS A 261 -8.57 16.01 1.85
CA HIS A 261 -8.47 17.37 1.33
C HIS A 261 -9.75 17.79 0.59
N ILE A 262 -10.14 19.05 0.79
CA ILE A 262 -11.16 19.73 0.02
C ILE A 262 -10.66 21.13 -0.29
N ALA A 263 -10.83 21.53 -1.56
CA ALA A 263 -10.73 22.88 -2.07
C ALA A 263 -11.98 23.19 -2.90
N SER A 264 -12.65 24.32 -2.64
CA SER A 264 -13.94 24.63 -3.26
C SER A 264 -14.18 26.13 -3.31
N ASP A 265 -13.55 26.82 -4.24
CA ASP A 265 -13.59 28.28 -4.36
C ASP A 265 -13.65 28.73 -5.84
N SER A 266 -13.16 29.93 -6.15
CA SER A 266 -13.08 30.44 -7.52
C SER A 266 -11.96 29.81 -8.34
N GLU A 267 -10.88 29.37 -7.70
CA GLU A 267 -9.65 28.85 -8.32
C GLU A 267 -9.58 27.31 -8.27
N TRP A 268 -10.30 26.67 -7.34
CA TRP A 268 -10.18 25.23 -7.07
C TRP A 268 -11.51 24.48 -6.94
N TRP A 269 -11.47 23.19 -7.26
CA TRP A 269 -12.56 22.24 -7.06
C TRP A 269 -12.04 20.87 -6.59
N THR A 270 -12.80 20.24 -5.68
CA THR A 270 -12.67 18.82 -5.35
C THR A 270 -13.86 18.05 -5.91
N GLY A 271 -13.56 17.00 -6.69
CA GLY A 271 -14.47 15.99 -7.22
C GLY A 271 -14.33 14.68 -6.45
N ILE A 272 -15.45 14.03 -6.19
CA ILE A 272 -15.54 12.76 -5.47
C ILE A 272 -16.26 11.77 -6.37
N SER A 273 -15.65 10.60 -6.58
CA SER A 273 -16.29 9.41 -7.16
C SER A 273 -16.48 8.37 -6.07
N LEU A 274 -17.67 7.78 -5.99
CA LEU A 274 -18.00 6.67 -5.09
C LEU A 274 -18.65 5.53 -5.87
N LEU A 275 -18.16 4.32 -5.68
CA LEU A 275 -18.68 3.06 -6.21
C LEU A 275 -19.04 2.15 -5.03
N ASN A 276 -20.29 1.71 -4.96
CA ASN A 276 -20.71 0.65 -4.05
C ASN A 276 -20.42 -0.71 -4.69
N THR A 277 -19.38 -1.42 -4.27
CA THR A 277 -19.05 -2.76 -4.81
C THR A 277 -19.94 -3.86 -4.24
N GLY A 278 -20.63 -3.59 -3.12
CA GLY A 278 -21.49 -4.53 -2.42
C GLY A 278 -22.87 -4.75 -3.07
N ALA A 279 -23.46 -5.90 -2.74
CA ALA A 279 -24.80 -6.31 -3.20
C ALA A 279 -25.97 -5.64 -2.43
N SER A 280 -25.68 -4.70 -1.53
CA SER A 280 -26.67 -4.01 -0.68
C SER A 280 -26.56 -2.48 -0.82
N PRO A 281 -27.68 -1.73 -0.77
CA PRO A 281 -27.63 -0.27 -0.70
C PRO A 281 -26.91 0.24 0.55
N ALA A 282 -26.13 1.32 0.39
CA ALA A 282 -25.52 2.07 1.48
C ALA A 282 -26.23 3.43 1.65
N ALA A 283 -26.41 3.85 2.90
CA ALA A 283 -26.93 5.18 3.27
C ALA A 283 -25.78 5.99 3.87
N LEU A 284 -25.02 6.65 3.00
CA LEU A 284 -23.78 7.33 3.36
C LEU A 284 -24.08 8.68 4.00
N THR A 285 -23.37 9.00 5.09
CA THR A 285 -23.44 10.32 5.72
C THR A 285 -22.07 10.98 5.59
N ILE A 286 -21.98 12.05 4.81
CA ILE A 286 -20.77 12.86 4.66
C ILE A 286 -20.79 13.91 5.76
N ILE A 287 -19.72 13.97 6.57
CA ILE A 287 -19.54 14.91 7.67
C ILE A 287 -18.32 15.77 7.35
N PHE A 288 -18.50 17.08 7.19
CA PHE A 288 -17.43 18.03 6.90
C PHE A 288 -16.76 18.54 8.19
N ASP A 289 -15.53 19.04 8.06
CA ASP A 289 -14.75 19.64 9.15
C ASP A 289 -15.42 20.86 9.79
N ASN A 290 -16.20 21.64 9.02
CA ASN A 290 -17.02 22.73 9.54
C ASN A 290 -18.29 22.28 10.30
N GLY A 291 -18.55 20.96 10.38
CA GLY A 291 -19.70 20.36 11.05
C GLY A 291 -20.99 20.25 10.22
N GLU A 292 -21.01 20.74 8.97
CA GLU A 292 -22.13 20.46 8.05
C GLU A 292 -22.17 18.97 7.66
N THR A 293 -23.37 18.46 7.38
CA THR A 293 -23.57 17.08 6.94
C THR A 293 -24.40 16.98 5.65
N LYS A 294 -24.19 15.89 4.91
CA LYS A 294 -24.97 15.53 3.71
C LYS A 294 -25.26 14.04 3.68
N GLU A 295 -26.52 13.70 3.46
CA GLU A 295 -26.94 12.31 3.26
C GLU A 295 -26.87 11.94 1.78
N LEU A 296 -26.36 10.73 1.50
CA LEU A 296 -26.20 10.18 0.17
C LEU A 296 -26.57 8.69 0.15
N ALA A 297 -27.73 8.36 -0.41
CA ALA A 297 -28.08 6.98 -0.73
C ALA A 297 -27.32 6.51 -1.99
N LEU A 298 -26.61 5.38 -1.89
CA LEU A 298 -25.91 4.74 -3.00
C LEU A 298 -26.30 3.25 -3.06
N SER A 299 -27.18 2.91 -4.00
CA SER A 299 -27.66 1.52 -4.16
C SER A 299 -26.52 0.55 -4.51
N ALA A 300 -26.74 -0.75 -4.32
CA ALA A 300 -25.82 -1.81 -4.71
C ALA A 300 -25.31 -1.63 -6.15
N HIS A 301 -24.01 -1.83 -6.36
CA HIS A 301 -23.32 -1.71 -7.66
C HIS A 301 -23.40 -0.33 -8.33
N LYS A 302 -23.95 0.71 -7.68
CA LYS A 302 -24.02 2.05 -8.28
C LYS A 302 -22.74 2.82 -8.10
N HIS A 303 -22.41 3.58 -9.14
CA HIS A 303 -21.39 4.62 -9.14
C HIS A 303 -22.06 6.00 -9.11
N LYS A 304 -21.50 6.92 -8.32
CA LYS A 304 -21.86 8.34 -8.36
C LYS A 304 -20.61 9.21 -8.26
N ALA A 305 -20.47 10.13 -9.21
CA ALA A 305 -19.49 11.22 -9.15
C ALA A 305 -20.19 12.57 -8.95
N PHE A 306 -19.57 13.47 -8.19
CA PHE A 306 -20.04 14.82 -7.90
C PHE A 306 -18.87 15.70 -7.44
N THR A 307 -18.96 17.01 -7.63
CA THR A 307 -18.07 17.97 -6.96
C THR A 307 -18.59 18.32 -5.57
N VAL A 308 -17.72 18.79 -4.67
CA VAL A 308 -18.16 19.27 -3.35
C VAL A 308 -19.23 20.36 -3.50
N ARG A 309 -19.05 21.30 -4.44
CA ARG A 309 -20.03 22.37 -4.72
C ARG A 309 -21.41 21.84 -5.17
N ASP A 310 -21.49 20.68 -5.83
CA ASP A 310 -22.79 20.08 -6.20
C ASP A 310 -23.63 19.69 -4.97
N LEU A 311 -22.98 19.27 -3.88
CA LEU A 311 -23.66 19.00 -2.59
C LEU A 311 -24.26 20.26 -1.95
N PHE A 312 -23.84 21.45 -2.41
CA PHE A 312 -24.31 22.76 -1.98
C PHE A 312 -24.98 23.55 -3.12
N GLY A 313 -25.55 22.83 -4.10
CA GLY A 313 -26.36 23.42 -5.18
C GLY A 313 -25.56 24.26 -6.18
N GLY A 314 -24.28 23.92 -6.38
CA GLY A 314 -23.34 24.65 -7.23
C GLY A 314 -22.58 25.77 -6.49
N THR A 315 -22.83 25.98 -5.20
CA THR A 315 -22.16 27.02 -4.39
C THR A 315 -20.77 26.54 -3.94
N PRO A 316 -19.68 27.28 -4.20
CA PRO A 316 -18.38 27.00 -3.61
C PRO A 316 -18.39 27.06 -2.08
N LYS A 317 -17.50 26.29 -1.45
CA LYS A 317 -17.36 26.14 0.00
C LYS A 317 -15.89 26.26 0.45
N PRO A 318 -15.35 27.50 0.48
CA PRO A 318 -13.96 27.74 0.93
C PRO A 318 -13.75 27.52 2.43
N ASP A 319 -14.82 27.34 3.19
CA ASP A 319 -14.83 27.06 4.63
C ASP A 319 -14.78 25.56 4.97
N ILE A 320 -14.77 24.69 3.96
CA ILE A 320 -14.72 23.23 4.10
C ILE A 320 -13.38 22.73 3.57
N HIS A 321 -12.64 22.00 4.40
CA HIS A 321 -11.28 21.56 4.10
C HIS A 321 -11.11 20.04 4.13
N SER A 322 -11.97 19.29 4.80
CA SER A 322 -11.91 17.81 4.82
C SER A 322 -13.27 17.21 5.18
N ALA A 323 -13.43 15.90 4.96
CA ALA A 323 -14.64 15.20 5.37
C ALA A 323 -14.41 13.72 5.73
N VAL A 324 -15.38 13.17 6.47
CA VAL A 324 -15.51 11.73 6.70
C VAL A 324 -16.85 11.25 6.15
N ILE A 325 -16.82 10.24 5.28
CA ILE A 325 -18.01 9.53 4.82
C ILE A 325 -18.23 8.34 5.78
N LYS A 326 -19.39 8.28 6.45
CA LYS A 326 -19.81 7.18 7.33
C LYS A 326 -20.74 6.19 6.61
N ASN A 327 -20.94 5.00 7.18
CA ASN A 327 -21.65 3.86 6.61
C ASN A 327 -21.02 3.36 5.29
N ALA A 328 -19.70 3.52 5.14
CA ALA A 328 -18.96 3.40 3.89
C ALA A 328 -18.30 2.02 3.65
N ARG A 329 -18.72 0.99 4.39
CA ARG A 329 -18.28 -0.40 4.13
C ARG A 329 -18.77 -0.87 2.76
N GLY A 330 -17.87 -1.47 1.98
CA GLY A 330 -18.17 -1.88 0.60
C GLY A 330 -18.21 -0.73 -0.40
N ILE A 331 -17.84 0.49 0.02
CA ILE A 331 -17.63 1.62 -0.88
C ILE A 331 -16.16 1.68 -1.26
N THR A 332 -15.87 2.02 -2.51
CA THR A 332 -14.56 2.49 -2.94
C THR A 332 -14.74 3.73 -3.80
N GLY A 333 -13.67 4.37 -4.21
CA GLY A 333 -13.76 5.63 -4.91
C GLY A 333 -12.43 6.34 -5.06
N LEU A 334 -12.50 7.56 -5.56
CA LEU A 334 -11.36 8.45 -5.65
C LEU A 334 -11.79 9.89 -5.37
N GLU A 335 -10.80 10.66 -4.93
CA GLU A 335 -10.85 12.11 -4.83
C GLU A 335 -10.01 12.65 -5.98
N LEU A 336 -10.57 13.57 -6.76
CA LEU A 336 -9.81 14.44 -7.67
C LEU A 336 -9.85 15.84 -7.11
N PHE A 337 -8.75 16.57 -7.22
CA PHE A 337 -8.72 18.01 -6.96
C PHE A 337 -7.95 18.69 -8.07
N GLY A 338 -8.50 19.80 -8.55
CA GLY A 338 -7.93 20.52 -9.68
C GLY A 338 -8.27 21.98 -9.65
N SER A 339 -7.59 22.72 -10.51
CA SER A 339 -7.80 24.14 -10.71
C SER A 339 -9.01 24.39 -11.62
N THR A 340 -9.58 25.59 -11.54
CA THR A 340 -10.62 26.08 -12.46
C THR A 340 -9.97 26.77 -13.66
N SER A 341 -10.76 26.96 -14.74
CA SER A 341 -10.37 27.76 -15.92
C SER A 341 -9.95 29.20 -15.60
N ASP A 342 -10.33 29.72 -14.43
CA ASP A 342 -10.15 31.11 -14.04
C ASP A 342 -8.86 31.33 -13.24
N SER A 343 -8.19 30.25 -12.84
CA SER A 343 -7.02 30.21 -11.94
C SER A 343 -5.68 30.55 -12.60
N ASN A 344 -5.60 30.50 -13.93
CA ASN A 344 -4.35 30.48 -14.72
C ASN A 344 -3.40 29.30 -14.40
N MET A 345 -3.91 28.21 -13.82
CA MET A 345 -3.20 26.96 -13.56
C MET A 345 -3.90 25.81 -14.27
N ASP A 346 -3.14 24.84 -14.78
CA ASP A 346 -3.63 23.61 -15.41
C ASP A 346 -3.37 22.41 -14.48
N TYR A 347 -3.72 22.56 -13.21
CA TYR A 347 -3.45 21.57 -12.18
C TYR A 347 -4.60 20.57 -12.04
N LEU A 348 -4.25 19.28 -12.03
CA LEU A 348 -5.11 18.18 -11.62
C LEU A 348 -4.27 17.18 -10.84
N SER A 349 -4.80 16.64 -9.76
CA SER A 349 -4.27 15.45 -9.11
C SER A 349 -5.41 14.70 -8.43
N GLY A 350 -5.12 13.55 -7.85
CA GLY A 350 -6.11 12.71 -7.23
C GLY A 350 -5.52 11.51 -6.52
N ILE A 351 -6.35 10.89 -5.68
CA ILE A 351 -5.96 9.81 -4.78
C ILE A 351 -7.10 8.80 -4.68
N LEU A 352 -6.75 7.56 -4.30
CA LEU A 352 -7.76 6.61 -3.87
C LEU A 352 -8.33 7.01 -2.51
N LEU A 353 -9.65 6.90 -2.39
CA LEU A 353 -10.36 7.07 -1.13
C LEU A 353 -10.21 5.82 -0.27
N THR A 354 -9.85 6.00 1.01
CA THR A 354 -9.61 4.90 1.96
C THR A 354 -10.20 5.19 3.34
N GLY A 355 -10.58 4.12 4.05
CA GLY A 355 -10.87 4.17 5.49
C GLY A 355 -9.66 3.93 6.39
N ALA A 356 -8.49 3.64 5.80
CA ALA A 356 -7.26 3.37 6.52
C ALA A 356 -6.54 4.66 6.97
N ALA A 357 -5.95 4.59 8.17
CA ALA A 357 -5.11 5.62 8.77
C ALA A 357 -4.04 4.95 9.64
N HIS A 358 -2.88 5.57 9.76
CA HIS A 358 -1.66 4.97 10.30
C HIS A 358 -0.92 5.97 11.20
N THR A 359 -0.15 5.46 12.16
CA THR A 359 0.70 6.29 13.04
C THR A 359 2.07 6.59 12.44
N GLU A 360 2.44 5.94 11.34
CA GLU A 360 3.61 6.26 10.54
C GLU A 360 3.20 6.45 9.07
N LEU A 361 3.72 7.51 8.45
CA LEU A 361 3.58 7.82 7.03
C LEU A 361 4.98 8.12 6.46
N VAL A 362 5.21 7.76 5.19
CA VAL A 362 6.49 7.94 4.50
C VAL A 362 6.31 8.81 3.27
N TYR A 363 7.16 9.84 3.20
CA TYR A 363 7.24 10.86 2.15
C TYR A 363 8.61 10.73 1.47
N PRO A 364 8.76 9.78 0.52
CA PRO A 364 10.04 9.32 -0.02
C PRO A 364 10.81 10.35 -0.88
N HIS A 365 10.26 11.54 -1.17
CA HIS A 365 10.97 12.55 -1.95
C HIS A 365 10.50 13.98 -1.66
N VAL A 366 11.41 14.85 -1.26
CA VAL A 366 11.19 16.30 -1.21
C VAL A 366 11.89 16.97 -2.39
N ALA A 367 11.12 17.63 -3.24
CA ALA A 367 11.57 18.49 -4.33
C ALA A 367 11.26 19.96 -3.97
N SER A 368 12.28 20.80 -3.90
CA SER A 368 12.09 22.23 -3.62
C SER A 368 13.24 23.04 -4.23
N ASP A 369 13.13 23.26 -5.54
CA ASP A 369 14.15 23.91 -6.38
C ASP A 369 13.53 25.01 -7.25
N ASP A 370 14.25 25.57 -8.22
CA ASP A 370 13.75 26.65 -9.08
C ASP A 370 12.56 26.26 -9.98
N ARG A 371 12.31 24.95 -10.19
CA ARG A 371 11.20 24.41 -10.97
C ARG A 371 10.12 23.79 -10.09
N TRP A 372 10.48 23.02 -9.07
CA TRP A 372 9.58 22.13 -8.34
C TRP A 372 9.22 22.63 -6.94
N TRP A 373 8.03 22.24 -6.48
CA TRP A 373 7.63 22.29 -5.08
C TRP A 373 6.96 20.98 -4.66
N THR A 374 7.30 20.48 -3.48
CA THR A 374 6.56 19.41 -2.77
C THR A 374 5.58 20.02 -1.79
N GLY A 375 4.36 19.49 -1.76
CA GLY A 375 3.34 19.78 -0.76
C GLY A 375 2.79 18.52 -0.14
N ILE A 376 2.26 18.63 1.08
CA ILE A 376 1.61 17.49 1.75
C ILE A 376 0.21 17.86 2.24
N ALA A 377 -0.62 16.84 2.41
CA ALA A 377 -1.77 16.87 3.29
C ALA A 377 -1.67 15.72 4.32
N ALA A 378 -2.03 16.01 5.56
CA ALA A 378 -2.19 15.05 6.63
C ALA A 378 -3.50 15.35 7.38
N PHE A 379 -4.42 14.39 7.38
CA PHE A 379 -5.73 14.48 8.01
C PHE A 379 -5.77 13.65 9.29
N ASN A 380 -6.28 14.23 10.37
CA ASN A 380 -6.51 13.55 11.65
C ASN A 380 -7.98 13.13 11.79
N PRO A 381 -8.35 11.87 11.46
CA PRO A 381 -9.70 11.35 11.65
C PRO A 381 -10.06 11.06 13.12
N SER A 382 -9.12 11.20 14.05
CA SER A 382 -9.31 10.85 15.46
C SER A 382 -10.06 11.94 16.23
N ALA A 383 -10.67 11.56 17.35
CA ALA A 383 -11.38 12.48 18.25
C ALA A 383 -10.45 13.29 19.17
N ASP A 384 -9.15 12.96 19.17
CA ASP A 384 -8.09 13.62 19.94
C ASP A 384 -7.16 14.38 18.99
N THR A 385 -6.60 15.51 19.46
CA THR A 385 -5.54 16.24 18.76
C THR A 385 -4.31 15.35 18.56
N CYS A 386 -3.71 15.41 17.36
CA CYS A 386 -2.56 14.60 16.97
C CYS A 386 -1.27 15.41 16.99
N THR A 387 -0.33 15.02 17.87
CA THR A 387 1.07 15.43 17.73
C THR A 387 1.66 14.71 16.53
N PHE A 388 2.00 15.46 15.49
CA PHE A 388 2.54 14.98 14.23
C PHE A 388 4.02 15.39 14.15
N ARG A 389 4.91 14.42 14.37
CA ARG A 389 6.37 14.61 14.36
C ARG A 389 6.93 14.19 13.01
N ILE A 390 7.39 15.15 12.23
CA ILE A 390 8.14 14.92 10.99
C ILE A 390 9.61 14.63 11.31
N GLN A 391 10.15 13.56 10.75
CA GLN A 391 11.55 13.13 10.84
C GLN A 391 12.20 13.23 9.44
N PRO A 392 12.91 14.35 9.14
CA PRO A 392 13.53 14.56 7.83
C PRO A 392 14.92 13.93 7.73
N TYR A 393 15.30 13.51 6.53
CA TYR A 393 16.58 12.87 6.23
C TYR A 393 17.25 13.52 5.01
N SER A 394 18.58 13.55 4.99
CA SER A 394 19.35 13.90 3.79
C SER A 394 19.29 12.78 2.74
N GLU A 395 19.82 13.05 1.54
CA GLU A 395 19.89 12.07 0.46
C GLU A 395 20.73 10.84 0.86
N GLU A 396 21.80 11.06 1.63
CA GLU A 396 22.69 10.05 2.21
C GLU A 396 22.16 9.47 3.55
N GLY A 397 20.89 9.70 3.89
CA GLY A 397 20.25 9.14 5.08
C GLY A 397 20.68 9.74 6.41
N THR A 398 21.26 10.94 6.43
CA THR A 398 21.54 11.64 7.68
C THR A 398 20.24 12.22 8.25
N LEU A 399 19.84 11.77 9.44
CA LEU A 399 18.70 12.34 10.17
C LEU A 399 18.93 13.83 10.48
N LEU A 400 17.95 14.66 10.14
CA LEU A 400 17.92 16.11 10.33
C LEU A 400 17.03 16.49 11.52
N GLU A 401 17.01 17.78 11.89
CA GLU A 401 16.23 18.25 13.03
C GLU A 401 14.71 18.04 12.79
N PRO A 402 13.99 17.36 13.70
CA PRO A 402 12.58 17.05 13.50
C PRO A 402 11.69 18.29 13.65
N VAL A 403 10.64 18.35 12.82
CA VAL A 403 9.57 19.36 12.94
C VAL A 403 8.40 18.71 13.69
N ILE A 404 7.82 19.40 14.66
CA ILE A 404 6.66 18.93 15.42
C ILE A 404 5.53 19.94 15.26
N LEU A 405 4.37 19.46 14.84
CA LEU A 405 3.14 20.23 14.68
C LEU A 405 1.96 19.47 15.28
N GLU A 406 0.86 20.17 15.54
CA GLU A 406 -0.38 19.59 16.06
C GLU A 406 -1.47 19.64 14.99
N ILE A 407 -2.21 18.54 14.84
CA ILE A 407 -3.37 18.45 13.94
C ILE A 407 -4.61 18.20 14.79
N GLU A 408 -5.49 19.19 14.88
CA GLU A 408 -6.71 19.10 15.69
C GLU A 408 -7.64 17.96 15.25
N SER A 409 -8.44 17.46 16.19
CA SER A 409 -9.45 16.40 15.94
C SER A 409 -10.32 16.74 14.72
N GLY A 410 -10.41 15.83 13.75
CA GLY A 410 -11.21 16.00 12.54
C GLY A 410 -10.72 17.07 11.55
N SER A 411 -9.51 17.61 11.76
CA SER A 411 -8.91 18.66 10.92
C SER A 411 -7.79 18.11 10.02
N ARG A 412 -7.38 18.90 9.02
CA ARG A 412 -6.18 18.63 8.21
C ARG A 412 -5.08 19.66 8.45
N TYR A 413 -3.84 19.22 8.32
CA TYR A 413 -2.68 20.05 8.05
C TYR A 413 -2.32 19.94 6.57
N SER A 414 -1.95 21.05 5.93
CA SER A 414 -1.38 21.04 4.58
C SER A 414 -0.47 22.24 4.37
N ALA A 415 0.70 22.01 3.80
CA ALA A 415 1.72 23.02 3.57
C ALA A 415 2.70 22.56 2.49
N THR A 416 3.46 23.50 1.90
CA THR A 416 4.63 23.14 1.10
C THR A 416 5.81 22.74 2.00
N ALA A 417 6.77 22.00 1.46
CA ALA A 417 8.04 21.68 2.15
C ALA A 417 8.74 22.91 2.74
N VAL A 418 8.61 24.08 2.08
CA VAL A 418 9.15 25.37 2.53
C VAL A 418 8.34 25.92 3.70
N ASP A 419 7.01 25.89 3.63
CA ASP A 419 6.12 26.44 4.66
C ASP A 419 6.08 25.59 5.94
N ILE A 420 6.37 24.29 5.85
CA ILE A 420 6.64 23.42 7.00
C ILE A 420 7.91 23.88 7.75
N GLY A 421 8.85 24.53 7.05
CA GLY A 421 10.16 24.87 7.59
C GLY A 421 11.10 23.67 7.70
N LEU A 422 11.02 22.72 6.75
CA LEU A 422 11.91 21.56 6.72
C LEU A 422 13.39 22.00 6.65
N PRO A 423 14.32 21.30 7.36
CA PRO A 423 15.74 21.62 7.30
C PRO A 423 16.31 21.59 5.88
N HIS A 424 17.21 22.52 5.57
CA HIS A 424 17.90 22.55 4.28
C HIS A 424 18.63 21.22 4.02
N GLY A 425 18.45 20.66 2.82
CA GLY A 425 19.00 19.35 2.45
C GLY A 425 18.11 18.16 2.83
N THR A 426 16.88 18.39 3.31
CA THR A 426 15.87 17.33 3.39
C THR A 426 15.59 16.78 1.99
N ALA A 427 15.89 15.49 1.79
CA ALA A 427 15.64 14.77 0.54
C ALA A 427 14.40 13.88 0.59
N TRP A 428 14.01 13.45 1.80
CA TRP A 428 12.79 12.69 2.11
C TRP A 428 12.48 12.79 3.62
N PHE A 429 11.31 12.33 4.05
CA PHE A 429 10.98 12.21 5.48
C PHE A 429 9.99 11.09 5.78
N LYS A 430 9.92 10.71 7.05
CA LYS A 430 8.77 9.96 7.60
C LYS A 430 8.16 10.70 8.78
N THR A 431 7.01 10.25 9.26
CA THR A 431 6.29 10.92 10.35
C THR A 431 5.90 9.95 11.45
N GLU A 432 5.97 10.39 12.71
CA GLU A 432 5.40 9.69 13.86
C GLU A 432 4.21 10.50 14.39
N ALA A 433 3.01 9.93 14.31
CA ALA A 433 1.76 10.55 14.71
C ALA A 433 1.23 9.92 16.00
N SER A 434 0.79 10.74 16.96
CA SER A 434 0.27 10.24 18.25
C SER A 434 -1.10 9.55 18.13
N THR A 435 -1.82 9.81 17.03
CA THR A 435 -3.04 9.10 16.63
C THR A 435 -2.95 8.71 15.15
N PRO A 436 -3.74 7.74 14.67
CA PRO A 436 -3.76 7.39 13.25
C PRO A 436 -4.18 8.56 12.37
N VAL A 437 -3.39 8.83 11.34
CA VAL A 437 -3.57 9.88 10.33
C VAL A 437 -3.56 9.28 8.92
N THR A 438 -4.09 10.00 7.94
CA THR A 438 -4.02 9.62 6.53
C THR A 438 -3.67 10.84 5.68
N GLY A 439 -3.17 10.67 4.47
CA GLY A 439 -2.64 11.80 3.71
C GLY A 439 -2.15 11.46 2.32
N PHE A 440 -1.52 12.47 1.70
CA PHE A 440 -0.92 12.36 0.37
C PHE A 440 0.21 13.36 0.20
N GLU A 441 1.03 13.11 -0.81
CA GLU A 441 2.12 13.97 -1.24
C GLU A 441 1.81 14.51 -2.65
N LEU A 442 2.18 15.77 -2.88
CA LEU A 442 2.03 16.49 -4.15
C LEU A 442 3.38 17.00 -4.64
N PHE A 443 3.54 17.02 -5.95
CA PHE A 443 4.64 17.62 -6.68
C PHE A 443 4.06 18.54 -7.74
N GLY A 444 4.37 19.83 -7.66
CA GLY A 444 3.94 20.78 -8.68
C GLY A 444 5.09 21.58 -9.27
N THR A 445 4.89 22.08 -10.47
CA THR A 445 5.82 22.99 -11.15
C THR A 445 5.46 24.45 -10.86
N LYS A 446 6.46 25.30 -10.64
CA LYS A 446 6.27 26.72 -10.27
C LYS A 446 5.66 27.60 -11.38
N ASP A 447 5.54 27.06 -12.59
CA ASP A 447 4.87 27.68 -13.74
C ASP A 447 3.35 27.44 -13.80
N GLY A 448 2.80 26.58 -12.94
CA GLY A 448 1.36 26.28 -12.88
C GLY A 448 0.89 25.20 -13.87
N GLN A 449 1.80 24.50 -14.56
CA GLN A 449 1.47 23.60 -15.68
C GLN A 449 1.41 22.10 -15.30
N GLY A 450 2.09 21.68 -14.25
CA GLY A 450 2.10 20.28 -13.81
C GLY A 450 1.79 20.15 -12.33
N LEU A 451 0.84 19.29 -11.98
CA LEU A 451 0.62 18.79 -10.63
C LEU A 451 0.51 17.27 -10.70
N GLY A 452 1.27 16.55 -9.86
CA GLY A 452 1.15 15.12 -9.67
C GLY A 452 1.11 14.79 -8.18
N GLY A 453 0.54 13.65 -7.82
CA GLY A 453 0.40 13.28 -6.42
C GLY A 453 -0.05 11.84 -6.23
N TYR A 454 0.06 11.36 -5.00
CA TYR A 454 -0.33 10.00 -4.63
C TYR A 454 -0.60 9.88 -3.12
N THR A 455 -1.45 8.92 -2.74
CA THR A 455 -1.69 8.54 -1.34
C THR A 455 -0.39 8.05 -0.70
N VAL A 456 0.06 8.66 0.39
CA VAL A 456 1.37 8.33 0.98
C VAL A 456 1.42 6.90 1.52
N LEU A 457 2.64 6.35 1.53
CA LEU A 457 2.89 5.00 2.04
C LEU A 457 2.92 4.99 3.57
N HIS A 458 2.50 3.89 4.18
CA HIS A 458 2.45 3.69 5.63
C HIS A 458 3.36 2.55 6.14
N SER A 459 4.05 1.88 5.23
CA SER A 459 4.99 0.79 5.49
C SER A 459 5.87 0.59 4.26
N GLY A 460 7.08 0.09 4.44
CA GLY A 460 7.88 -0.35 3.30
C GLY A 460 7.41 -1.71 2.77
N ILE A 461 7.86 -2.04 1.57
CA ILE A 461 7.67 -3.33 0.93
C ILE A 461 9.01 -3.83 0.37
N LYS A 462 9.20 -5.15 0.35
CA LYS A 462 10.41 -5.78 -0.21
C LYS A 462 10.32 -6.01 -1.72
N ARG A 463 9.11 -6.00 -2.29
CA ARG A 463 8.87 -6.25 -3.73
C ARG A 463 7.74 -5.37 -4.23
N GLY A 464 7.90 -4.73 -5.38
CA GLY A 464 6.89 -3.84 -5.93
C GLY A 464 7.12 -3.44 -7.37
N ILE A 465 6.18 -2.67 -7.91
CA ILE A 465 6.10 -2.33 -9.34
C ILE A 465 6.06 -0.82 -9.53
N PHE A 466 6.95 -0.30 -10.38
CA PHE A 466 6.75 0.95 -11.11
C PHE A 466 5.99 0.60 -12.39
N ALA A 467 4.69 0.90 -12.41
CA ALA A 467 3.70 0.35 -13.34
C ALA A 467 3.66 0.99 -14.73
N LYS A 468 4.34 2.12 -14.91
CA LYS A 468 4.43 2.83 -16.20
C LYS A 468 5.86 3.30 -16.45
N LEU A 469 6.34 3.11 -17.67
CA LEU A 469 7.39 3.93 -18.26
C LEU A 469 6.72 4.78 -19.34
N GLU A 470 7.05 6.07 -19.39
CA GLU A 470 6.37 7.03 -20.26
C GLU A 470 7.02 7.10 -21.65
N ASP A 471 6.33 6.59 -22.68
CA ASP A 471 6.81 6.57 -24.07
C ASP A 471 6.96 7.98 -24.69
N ASN A 472 6.05 8.90 -24.36
CA ASN A 472 5.97 10.25 -24.94
C ASN A 472 6.34 11.35 -23.93
N GLY A 473 7.29 11.04 -23.06
CA GLY A 473 7.68 11.90 -21.96
C GLY A 473 8.84 11.35 -21.16
N TRP A 474 8.76 11.47 -19.84
CA TRP A 474 9.77 10.99 -18.90
C TRP A 474 9.08 10.34 -17.70
N THR A 475 9.73 9.31 -17.16
CA THR A 475 9.42 8.74 -15.86
C THR A 475 10.60 9.01 -14.92
N GLY A 476 10.31 9.49 -13.71
CA GLY A 476 11.25 9.49 -12.60
C GLY A 476 10.79 8.48 -11.55
N ILE A 477 11.70 7.68 -11.01
CA ILE A 477 11.41 6.77 -9.89
C ILE A 477 12.14 7.25 -8.63
N ALA A 478 11.53 7.03 -7.47
CA ALA A 478 12.17 7.28 -6.18
C ALA A 478 11.92 6.12 -5.21
N LEU A 479 12.97 5.75 -4.47
CA LEU A 479 13.00 4.73 -3.44
C LEU A 479 13.79 5.23 -2.22
N VAL A 480 13.31 4.94 -1.03
CA VAL A 480 14.03 5.14 0.23
C VAL A 480 14.18 3.80 0.95
N ASN A 481 15.39 3.54 1.43
CA ASN A 481 15.67 2.41 2.31
C ASN A 481 15.21 2.77 3.73
N LEU A 482 14.24 2.03 4.29
CA LEU A 482 13.69 2.32 5.61
C LEU A 482 14.49 1.72 6.78
N SER A 483 15.60 1.03 6.50
CA SER A 483 16.37 0.28 7.49
C SER A 483 17.70 0.91 7.88
N GLU A 484 18.24 0.47 9.02
CA GLU A 484 19.58 0.83 9.53
C GLU A 484 20.73 0.13 8.78
N ASP A 485 20.42 -0.82 7.89
CA ASP A 485 21.38 -1.57 7.06
C ASP A 485 21.36 -1.06 5.60
N THR A 486 22.41 -1.35 4.84
CA THR A 486 22.37 -1.18 3.37
C THR A 486 21.36 -2.16 2.75
N ALA A 487 20.46 -1.65 1.92
CA ALA A 487 19.56 -2.45 1.09
C ALA A 487 20.22 -2.79 -0.26
N HIS A 488 20.06 -4.03 -0.70
CA HIS A 488 20.41 -4.47 -2.05
C HIS A 488 19.12 -4.59 -2.86
N VAL A 489 18.99 -3.78 -3.90
CA VAL A 489 17.77 -3.64 -4.69
C VAL A 489 18.04 -4.09 -6.12
N SER A 490 17.44 -5.21 -6.51
CA SER A 490 17.44 -5.70 -7.89
C SER A 490 16.23 -5.13 -8.62
N PHE A 491 16.47 -4.43 -9.72
CA PHE A 491 15.45 -3.98 -10.67
C PHE A 491 15.44 -4.89 -11.89
N SER A 492 14.26 -5.21 -12.39
CA SER A 492 14.05 -5.92 -13.66
C SER A 492 13.04 -5.13 -14.48
N ALA A 493 13.48 -4.63 -15.65
CA ALA A 493 12.65 -3.92 -16.61
C ALA A 493 11.95 -4.92 -17.54
N PHE A 494 10.65 -4.73 -17.76
CA PHE A 494 9.80 -5.64 -18.54
C PHE A 494 9.10 -4.91 -19.67
N ASN A 495 8.88 -5.61 -20.79
CA ASN A 495 7.96 -5.17 -21.85
C ASN A 495 6.54 -5.72 -21.62
N ASP A 496 5.57 -5.25 -22.41
CA ASP A 496 4.16 -5.64 -22.30
C ASP A 496 3.92 -7.15 -22.47
N SER A 497 4.80 -7.88 -23.16
CA SER A 497 4.69 -9.33 -23.31
C SER A 497 5.21 -10.13 -22.10
N GLY A 498 5.72 -9.45 -21.06
CA GLY A 498 6.36 -10.07 -19.89
C GLY A 498 7.79 -10.53 -20.13
N GLY A 499 8.41 -10.08 -21.23
CA GLY A 499 9.84 -10.29 -21.50
C GLY A 499 10.69 -9.33 -20.68
N ILE A 500 11.71 -9.86 -20.01
CA ILE A 500 12.74 -9.06 -19.34
C ILE A 500 13.61 -8.39 -20.40
N ILE A 501 13.74 -7.07 -20.31
CA ILE A 501 14.56 -6.23 -21.20
C ILE A 501 15.95 -6.01 -20.58
N ALA A 502 16.01 -5.66 -19.30
CA ALA A 502 17.25 -5.43 -18.56
C ALA A 502 17.07 -5.76 -17.08
N GLU A 503 18.17 -6.11 -16.42
CA GLU A 503 18.22 -6.27 -14.96
C GLU A 503 19.47 -5.58 -14.42
N GLU A 504 19.35 -4.88 -13.31
CA GLU A 504 20.47 -4.21 -12.62
C GLU A 504 20.28 -4.34 -11.10
N THR A 505 21.37 -4.33 -10.32
CA THR A 505 21.27 -4.34 -8.85
C THR A 505 22.07 -3.20 -8.25
N VAL A 506 21.40 -2.36 -7.47
CA VAL A 506 21.99 -1.21 -6.77
C VAL A 506 22.09 -1.49 -5.28
N SER A 507 22.97 -0.77 -4.59
CA SER A 507 23.05 -0.76 -3.13
C SER A 507 22.64 0.61 -2.61
N ILE A 508 21.61 0.66 -1.77
CA ILE A 508 21.07 1.89 -1.18
C ILE A 508 21.46 1.88 0.29
N ALA A 509 22.28 2.86 0.71
CA ALA A 509 22.77 2.97 2.08
C ALA A 509 21.61 3.16 3.10
N PRO A 510 21.85 2.93 4.41
CA PRO A 510 20.85 3.12 5.46
C PRO A 510 20.14 4.48 5.35
N PHE A 511 18.82 4.49 5.48
CA PHE A 511 17.98 5.70 5.37
C PHE A 511 18.19 6.57 4.12
N SER A 512 18.93 6.10 3.12
CA SER A 512 19.27 6.91 1.94
C SER A 512 18.17 6.85 0.89
N ARG A 513 18.06 7.94 0.11
CA ARG A 513 17.17 8.04 -1.04
C ARG A 513 17.93 7.70 -2.31
N TYR A 514 17.30 6.88 -3.16
CA TYR A 514 17.68 6.67 -4.54
C TYR A 514 16.58 7.22 -5.44
N ALA A 515 16.88 8.23 -6.25
CA ALA A 515 15.92 8.81 -7.18
C ALA A 515 16.60 9.12 -8.51
N ASP A 516 16.06 8.57 -9.61
CA ASP A 516 16.65 8.71 -10.94
C ASP A 516 15.62 8.45 -12.05
N MET A 517 16.01 8.73 -13.30
CA MET A 517 15.30 8.25 -14.48
C MET A 517 15.65 6.78 -14.73
N PRO A 518 14.69 5.91 -15.08
CA PRO A 518 14.91 4.51 -15.46
C PRO A 518 16.11 4.25 -16.38
N GLY A 519 16.33 5.09 -17.41
CA GLY A 519 17.44 4.95 -18.34
C GLY A 519 18.84 5.16 -17.74
N ASN A 520 18.94 5.69 -16.52
CA ASN A 520 20.17 5.81 -15.74
C ASN A 520 20.32 4.68 -14.71
N VAL A 521 19.21 3.99 -14.36
CA VAL A 521 19.20 2.85 -13.43
C VAL A 521 19.89 1.64 -14.06
N PHE A 522 19.61 1.36 -15.34
CA PHE A 522 20.14 0.20 -16.06
C PHE A 522 21.35 0.58 -16.92
N THR A 523 22.33 -0.32 -17.02
CA THR A 523 23.48 -0.16 -17.92
C THR A 523 23.18 -0.42 -19.41
N GLY A 524 22.00 -0.94 -19.74
CA GLY A 524 21.55 -1.27 -21.09
C GLY A 524 20.43 -0.38 -21.63
N ASP A 525 20.11 -0.52 -22.92
CA ASP A 525 18.95 0.12 -23.53
C ASP A 525 17.65 -0.51 -23.00
N ILE A 526 16.74 0.32 -22.50
CA ILE A 526 15.44 -0.08 -21.96
C ILE A 526 14.26 0.48 -22.76
N SER A 527 14.48 0.95 -23.99
CA SER A 527 13.44 1.57 -24.83
C SER A 527 12.27 0.64 -25.22
N GLU A 528 12.40 -0.68 -25.05
CA GLU A 528 11.31 -1.65 -25.19
C GLU A 528 10.58 -1.95 -23.86
N ALA A 529 11.05 -1.43 -22.73
CA ALA A 529 10.44 -1.67 -21.43
C ALA A 529 9.27 -0.70 -21.18
N THR A 530 8.19 -1.22 -20.59
CA THR A 530 6.95 -0.48 -20.29
C THR A 530 6.66 -0.39 -18.80
N TYR A 531 7.34 -1.20 -17.97
CA TYR A 531 7.27 -1.14 -16.51
C TYR A 531 8.51 -1.76 -15.85
N ILE A 532 8.72 -1.52 -14.54
CA ILE A 532 9.82 -2.10 -13.75
C ILE A 532 9.27 -2.82 -12.52
N LEU A 533 9.76 -4.04 -12.27
CA LEU A 533 9.66 -4.70 -10.97
C LEU A 533 10.95 -4.45 -10.18
N PHE A 534 10.84 -4.28 -8.86
CA PHE A 534 12.01 -4.39 -7.97
C PHE A 534 11.82 -5.49 -6.91
N SER A 535 12.94 -6.01 -6.43
CA SER A 535 13.03 -6.86 -5.24
C SER A 535 14.20 -6.41 -4.37
N ALA A 536 14.00 -6.39 -3.06
CA ALA A 536 14.97 -5.90 -2.08
C ALA A 536 15.08 -6.86 -0.87
N ASP A 537 16.26 -6.89 -0.25
CA ASP A 537 16.52 -7.60 1.02
C ASP A 537 16.10 -6.80 2.27
N ARG A 538 15.60 -5.57 2.08
CA ARG A 538 15.13 -4.64 3.11
C ARG A 538 13.83 -3.99 2.68
N GLU A 539 13.15 -3.35 3.63
CA GLU A 539 11.90 -2.62 3.37
C GLU A 539 12.16 -1.30 2.66
N MET A 540 11.50 -1.11 1.52
CA MET A 540 11.62 0.07 0.68
C MET A 540 10.28 0.78 0.56
N ALA A 541 10.29 2.11 0.59
CA ALA A 541 9.13 2.93 0.22
C ALA A 541 9.48 3.77 -1.01
N GLY A 542 8.50 4.06 -1.87
CA GLY A 542 8.76 4.74 -3.13
C GLY A 542 7.53 5.04 -3.96
N PHE A 543 7.76 5.65 -5.12
CA PHE A 543 6.74 6.03 -6.09
C PHE A 543 7.42 6.36 -7.43
N GLN A 544 6.61 6.62 -8.44
CA GLN A 544 7.04 7.24 -9.68
C GLN A 544 6.27 8.53 -9.97
N LEU A 545 6.91 9.43 -10.71
CA LEU A 545 6.24 10.49 -11.46
C LEU A 545 6.38 10.19 -12.96
N ASN A 546 5.32 10.46 -13.71
CA ASN A 546 5.34 10.43 -15.17
C ASN A 546 4.95 11.80 -15.68
N GLY A 547 5.73 12.39 -16.59
CA GLY A 547 5.44 13.69 -17.17
C GLY A 547 5.62 13.73 -18.68
N SER A 548 4.78 14.47 -19.39
CA SER A 548 4.89 14.68 -20.84
C SER A 548 6.05 15.63 -21.18
N PHE A 549 6.54 15.56 -22.43
CA PHE A 549 7.58 16.49 -22.91
C PHE A 549 7.11 17.94 -23.08
N ASP A 550 5.81 18.18 -23.25
CA ASP A 550 5.25 19.53 -23.29
C ASP A 550 5.07 20.16 -21.90
N GLY A 551 5.25 19.38 -20.82
CA GLY A 551 5.14 19.82 -19.43
C GLY A 551 3.72 19.93 -18.88
N MET A 552 2.69 19.71 -19.72
CA MET A 552 1.28 19.90 -19.36
C MET A 552 0.66 18.71 -18.61
N MET A 553 1.22 17.50 -18.77
CA MET A 553 0.71 16.29 -18.13
C MET A 553 1.73 15.80 -17.12
N LEU A 554 1.31 15.65 -15.87
CA LEU A 554 2.10 15.11 -14.77
C LEU A 554 1.18 14.22 -13.92
N ASP A 555 1.65 13.04 -13.53
CA ASP A 555 0.95 12.17 -12.59
C ASP A 555 1.94 11.49 -11.64
N GLY A 556 1.41 11.01 -10.51
CA GLY A 556 2.14 10.17 -9.56
C GLY A 556 1.46 8.83 -9.38
N ILE A 557 2.25 7.76 -9.28
CA ILE A 557 1.75 6.42 -8.94
C ILE A 557 2.57 5.93 -7.73
N PRO A 558 1.93 5.58 -6.59
CA PRO A 558 2.63 4.96 -5.48
C PRO A 558 3.15 3.59 -5.92
N LEU A 559 4.26 3.16 -5.34
CA LEU A 559 4.85 1.85 -5.61
C LEU A 559 3.84 0.73 -5.37
N LEU A 560 3.44 0.01 -6.43
CA LEU A 560 2.38 -1.01 -6.32
C LEU A 560 2.94 -2.29 -5.70
N ASP A 561 2.30 -2.78 -4.64
CA ASP A 561 2.76 -3.94 -3.87
C ASP A 561 2.73 -5.25 -4.67
N TYR A 562 3.91 -5.82 -4.93
CA TYR A 562 4.08 -7.13 -5.56
C TYR A 562 3.95 -8.26 -4.53
N ARG A 563 2.78 -8.38 -3.86
CA ARG A 563 2.35 -9.63 -3.20
C ARG A 563 2.15 -10.74 -4.24
N GLY A 564 3.24 -11.25 -4.80
CA GLY A 564 3.30 -12.40 -5.69
C GLY A 564 4.64 -13.09 -5.48
N LEU A 565 4.60 -14.27 -4.87
CA LEU A 565 5.75 -15.15 -4.55
C LEU A 565 6.61 -14.69 -3.34
#